data_AF-A0AA38FFG1-F1
#
_entry.id   AF-A0AA38FFG1-F1
#
_cell.length_a   1.000
_cell.length_b   1.000
_cell.length_c   1.000
_cell.angle_alpha   90.00
_cell.angle_beta   90.00
_cell.angle_gamma   90.00
#
_symmetry.space_group_name_H-M   'P 1'
#
loop_
_entity.id
_entity.type
_entity.pdbx_description
1 polymer ?
#
loop_
_entity_poly.entity_id
_entity_poly.type
_entity_poly.pdbx_seq_one_letter_code
_entity_poly.pdbx_strand_id
1 'polypeptide(L)'
;LHGSGLIPYCATFFVFNRKRPSIHALSRQKLPHLAGTSIEGVQKGGYIISGNSSGNKPDVILIGTGSALEIAEKAGIALRNEGKAELLEEQTPEYKESVLPAAVSSRVSVEAGSTLGWERYIGSKGKAVGIDSFGASATAGILYKEFGLTVDN
;
A
#
# COMPACT_ATOMS: atom_id res chain seq x y z
N LEU A 1 8.40 28.56 2.20
CA LEU A 1 7.93 27.54 3.18
C LEU A 1 7.52 26.30 2.39
N HIS A 2 8.31 25.23 2.45
CA HIS A 2 8.06 23.95 1.77
C HIS A 2 8.37 22.81 2.76
N GLY A 3 7.65 21.68 2.71
CA GLY A 3 8.01 20.47 3.47
C GLY A 3 6.99 19.96 4.52
N SER A 4 5.71 19.81 4.16
CA SER A 4 4.72 19.10 4.99
C SER A 4 3.54 18.53 4.17
N GLY A 5 3.84 17.93 3.01
CA GLY A 5 2.84 17.62 1.97
C GLY A 5 1.75 16.58 2.33
N LEU A 6 2.10 15.48 3.02
CA LEU A 6 1.20 14.32 3.17
C LEU A 6 0.12 14.47 4.27
N ILE A 7 0.43 15.18 5.36
CA ILE A 7 -0.45 15.31 6.54
C ILE A 7 -1.81 15.97 6.23
N PRO A 8 -1.93 17.04 5.41
CA PRO A 8 -3.24 17.65 5.14
C PRO A 8 -4.22 16.74 4.39
N TYR A 9 -3.76 15.70 3.69
CA TYR A 9 -4.62 14.89 2.80
C TYR A 9 -5.68 14.08 3.57
N CYS A 10 -5.30 13.38 4.65
CA CYS A 10 -6.26 12.66 5.49
C CYS A 10 -7.14 13.60 6.34
N ALA A 11 -6.62 14.80 6.68
CA ALA A 11 -7.34 15.76 7.54
C ALA A 11 -8.65 16.25 6.90
N THR A 12 -8.66 16.47 5.58
CA THR A 12 -9.84 16.95 4.83
C THR A 12 -11.03 15.99 4.96
N PHE A 13 -10.82 14.68 4.81
CA PHE A 13 -11.91 13.69 4.89
C PHE A 13 -12.56 13.64 6.29
N PHE A 14 -11.78 13.78 7.36
CA PHE A 14 -12.26 13.80 8.73
C PHE A 14 -13.23 14.96 9.00
N VAL A 15 -12.96 16.16 8.49
CA VAL A 15 -13.80 17.36 8.72
C VAL A 15 -15.23 17.17 8.22
N PHE A 16 -15.42 16.44 7.11
CA PHE A 16 -16.74 16.16 6.55
C PHE A 16 -17.45 14.96 7.19
N ASN A 17 -16.71 13.96 7.69
CA ASN A 17 -17.26 12.72 8.28
C ASN A 17 -17.75 12.91 9.74
N ARG A 18 -18.64 13.89 9.97
CA ARG A 18 -19.10 14.33 11.30
C ARG A 18 -19.90 13.31 12.13
N LYS A 19 -20.22 12.13 11.58
CA LYS A 19 -21.07 11.11 12.22
C LYS A 19 -20.36 9.78 12.56
N ARG A 20 -19.06 9.64 12.24
CA ARG A 20 -18.30 8.40 12.47
C ARG A 20 -16.86 8.71 12.92
N PRO A 21 -16.36 8.14 14.02
CA PRO A 21 -14.98 8.35 14.45
C PRO A 21 -13.98 7.89 13.38
N SER A 22 -12.83 8.55 13.34
CA SER A 22 -11.72 8.25 12.42
C SER A 22 -10.41 8.24 13.21
N ILE A 23 -9.47 7.39 12.81
CA ILE A 23 -8.17 7.19 13.48
C ILE A 23 -7.08 7.38 12.43
N HIS A 24 -5.98 8.04 12.78
CA HIS A 24 -4.80 8.18 11.93
C HIS A 24 -3.59 7.52 12.62
N ALA A 25 -3.07 6.44 12.03
CA ALA A 25 -1.77 5.90 12.38
C ALA A 25 -0.69 6.70 11.63
N LEU A 26 0.21 7.36 12.35
CA LEU A 26 1.24 8.24 11.79
C LEU A 26 2.64 7.69 12.10
N SER A 27 3.57 7.81 11.14
CA SER A 27 4.95 7.35 11.31
C SER A 27 5.75 8.26 12.24
N ARG A 28 6.68 7.67 13.01
CA ARG A 28 7.70 8.42 13.76
C ARG A 28 8.90 8.78 12.87
N GLN A 29 9.20 7.91 11.92
CA GLN A 29 10.26 8.07 10.93
C GLN A 29 9.84 9.01 9.79
N LYS A 30 10.83 9.63 9.15
CA LYS A 30 10.65 10.33 7.86
C LYS A 30 10.29 9.31 6.79
N LEU A 31 9.44 9.73 5.85
CA LEU A 31 9.05 8.99 4.65
C LEU A 31 9.15 9.91 3.43
N PRO A 32 9.38 9.38 2.21
CA PRO A 32 9.30 10.17 0.98
C PRO A 32 7.85 10.56 0.66
N HIS A 33 7.69 11.58 -0.18
CA HIS A 33 6.44 11.78 -0.91
C HIS A 33 6.52 10.94 -2.20
N LEU A 34 5.63 9.96 -2.32
CA LEU A 34 5.57 9.07 -3.48
C LEU A 34 4.67 9.68 -4.58
N ALA A 35 5.07 9.51 -5.84
CA ALA A 35 4.24 9.87 -6.98
C ALA A 35 2.91 9.10 -6.96
N GLY A 36 1.89 9.62 -7.64
CA GLY A 36 0.53 9.06 -7.63
C GLY A 36 -0.28 9.27 -6.34
N THR A 37 0.36 9.56 -5.20
CA THR A 37 -0.37 9.79 -3.94
C THR A 37 -1.20 11.09 -3.98
N SER A 38 -2.48 11.00 -3.59
CA SER A 38 -3.49 12.06 -3.79
C SER A 38 -4.54 12.11 -2.67
N ILE A 39 -5.25 13.24 -2.56
CA ILE A 39 -6.38 13.39 -1.61
C ILE A 39 -7.54 12.51 -2.05
N GLU A 40 -7.79 12.51 -3.35
CA GLU A 40 -8.86 11.82 -4.05
C GLU A 40 -8.71 10.30 -3.91
N GLY A 41 -7.48 9.80 -4.02
CA GLY A 41 -7.15 8.40 -3.72
C GLY A 41 -7.40 8.03 -2.24
N VAL A 42 -7.04 8.91 -1.30
CA VAL A 42 -7.33 8.69 0.14
C VAL A 42 -8.84 8.61 0.40
N GLN A 43 -9.67 9.40 -0.30
CA GLN A 43 -11.13 9.31 -0.21
C GLN A 43 -11.69 7.97 -0.75
N LYS A 44 -11.02 7.37 -1.74
CA LYS A 44 -11.33 6.01 -2.25
C LYS A 44 -10.86 4.88 -1.32
N GLY A 45 -10.09 5.19 -0.27
CA GLY A 45 -9.65 4.28 0.79
C GLY A 45 -8.48 3.37 0.40
N GLY A 46 -8.50 2.81 -0.81
CA GLY A 46 -7.37 2.12 -1.45
C GLY A 46 -7.38 2.42 -2.94
N TYR A 47 -6.21 2.66 -3.53
CA TYR A 47 -6.05 3.14 -4.91
C TYR A 47 -4.65 2.79 -5.44
N ILE A 48 -4.47 2.89 -6.75
CA ILE A 48 -3.19 2.60 -7.42
C ILE A 48 -2.35 3.88 -7.50
N ILE A 49 -1.04 3.77 -7.22
CA ILE A 49 -0.08 4.88 -7.32
C ILE A 49 0.90 4.75 -8.50
N SER A 50 1.11 3.55 -9.04
CA SER A 50 2.06 3.27 -10.12
C SER A 50 1.74 1.98 -10.89
N GLY A 51 2.34 1.82 -12.07
CA GLY A 51 2.16 0.69 -13.01
C GLY A 51 2.33 1.15 -14.46
N ASN A 52 1.99 0.29 -15.42
CA ASN A 52 2.30 0.47 -16.86
C ASN A 52 1.45 -0.38 -17.86
N SER A 53 0.10 -0.44 -17.78
CA SER A 53 -0.72 -1.46 -18.52
C SER A 53 -1.39 -1.01 -19.80
N SER A 54 -1.73 -2.04 -20.58
CA SER A 54 -3.06 -2.12 -21.19
C SER A 54 -3.93 -3.23 -20.58
N GLY A 55 -5.24 -2.98 -20.41
CA GLY A 55 -6.23 -4.06 -20.36
C GLY A 55 -6.53 -4.78 -19.03
N ASN A 56 -6.31 -4.14 -17.86
CA ASN A 56 -6.80 -4.65 -16.56
C ASN A 56 -6.26 -6.07 -16.20
N LYS A 57 -4.94 -6.29 -16.32
CA LYS A 57 -4.35 -7.62 -16.05
C LYS A 57 -2.85 -7.61 -15.65
N PRO A 58 -2.46 -6.98 -14.52
CA PRO A 58 -1.10 -7.10 -13.98
C PRO A 58 -0.74 -8.55 -13.62
N ASP A 59 0.54 -8.93 -13.76
CA ASP A 59 1.06 -10.24 -13.34
C ASP A 59 1.04 -10.44 -11.81
N VAL A 60 1.19 -9.33 -11.08
CA VAL A 60 1.26 -9.26 -9.61
C VAL A 60 0.78 -7.90 -9.12
N ILE A 61 0.10 -7.88 -7.99
CA ILE A 61 -0.37 -6.65 -7.32
C ILE A 61 0.33 -6.54 -5.97
N LEU A 62 0.95 -5.39 -5.71
CA LEU A 62 1.56 -5.04 -4.43
C LEU A 62 0.68 -4.03 -3.69
N ILE A 63 0.33 -4.32 -2.44
CA ILE A 63 -0.56 -3.50 -1.62
C ILE A 63 0.20 -3.03 -0.38
N GLY A 64 0.60 -1.75 -0.34
CA GLY A 64 1.33 -1.17 0.78
C GLY A 64 0.51 -0.16 1.57
N THR A 65 0.79 -0.03 2.88
CA THR A 65 0.16 0.98 3.75
C THR A 65 1.19 1.82 4.49
N GLY A 66 0.85 3.10 4.76
CA GLY A 66 1.67 4.01 5.56
C GLY A 66 3.14 4.03 5.16
N SER A 67 4.01 3.55 6.06
CA SER A 67 5.46 3.47 5.84
C SER A 67 5.93 2.30 4.95
N ALA A 68 5.12 1.24 4.82
CA ALA A 68 5.43 0.10 3.97
C ALA A 68 5.11 0.33 2.48
N LEU A 69 4.33 1.37 2.16
CA LEU A 69 4.05 1.77 0.77
C LEU A 69 5.33 2.12 -0.03
N GLU A 70 6.37 2.64 0.62
CA GLU A 70 7.69 2.85 -0.01
C GLU A 70 8.37 1.53 -0.40
N ILE A 71 8.18 0.46 0.38
CA ILE A 71 8.74 -0.87 0.10
C ILE A 71 8.00 -1.46 -1.11
N ALA A 72 6.66 -1.42 -1.10
CA ALA A 72 5.82 -1.89 -2.20
C ALA A 72 6.13 -1.16 -3.52
N GLU A 73 6.32 0.17 -3.49
CA GLU A 73 6.70 0.92 -4.70
C GLU A 73 8.08 0.51 -5.22
N LYS A 74 9.08 0.36 -4.34
CA LYS A 74 10.44 -0.06 -4.73
C LYS A 74 10.48 -1.48 -5.31
N ALA A 75 9.73 -2.42 -4.72
CA ALA A 75 9.56 -3.76 -5.26
C ALA A 75 8.82 -3.72 -6.62
N GLY A 76 7.81 -2.86 -6.78
CA GLY A 76 7.15 -2.60 -8.05
C GLY A 76 8.11 -2.08 -9.12
N ILE A 77 8.99 -1.13 -8.79
CA ILE A 77 10.04 -0.65 -9.71
C ILE A 77 10.99 -1.79 -10.11
N ALA A 78 11.44 -2.61 -9.17
CA ALA A 78 12.32 -3.74 -9.45
C ALA A 78 11.67 -4.76 -10.39
N LEU A 79 10.44 -5.18 -10.10
CA LEU A 79 9.68 -6.13 -10.92
C LEU A 79 9.36 -5.59 -12.32
N ARG A 80 9.10 -4.29 -12.46
CA ARG A 80 8.91 -3.64 -13.77
C ARG A 80 10.20 -3.62 -14.61
N ASN A 81 11.37 -3.48 -13.97
CA ASN A 81 12.66 -3.64 -14.66
C ASN A 81 12.93 -5.10 -15.10
N GLU A 82 12.29 -6.09 -14.47
CA GLU A 82 12.26 -7.49 -14.92
C GLU A 82 11.16 -7.76 -15.99
N GLY A 83 10.41 -6.74 -16.41
CA GLY A 83 9.33 -6.86 -17.39
C GLY A 83 8.01 -7.41 -16.85
N LYS A 84 7.72 -7.22 -15.54
CA LYS A 84 6.51 -7.70 -14.87
C LYS A 84 5.67 -6.54 -14.30
N ALA A 85 4.37 -6.76 -14.22
CA ALA A 85 3.35 -5.82 -13.73
C ALA A 85 3.12 -4.60 -14.63
N GLU A 86 1.91 -4.04 -14.49
CA GLU A 86 1.21 -3.16 -15.43
C GLU A 86 0.06 -2.42 -14.63
N LEU A 87 -0.48 -1.26 -15.09
CA LEU A 87 -1.39 -0.25 -14.45
C LEU A 87 -2.91 -0.56 -14.53
N LEU A 88 -3.78 0.35 -14.03
CA LEU A 88 -5.25 0.20 -14.00
C LEU A 88 -6.04 1.47 -13.58
N GLU A 89 -7.31 1.53 -14.00
CA GLU A 89 -8.44 2.43 -13.65
C GLU A 89 -9.75 1.71 -14.07
N GLU A 90 -11.02 2.02 -13.76
CA GLU A 90 -11.85 2.78 -12.79
C GLU A 90 -13.31 2.27 -13.05
N GLN A 91 -14.42 2.48 -12.31
CA GLN A 91 -14.81 3.19 -11.08
C GLN A 91 -16.01 2.40 -10.46
N THR A 92 -16.84 2.97 -9.58
CA THR A 92 -18.12 2.37 -9.08
C THR A 92 -17.92 0.99 -8.39
N PRO A 93 -18.86 0.01 -8.26
CA PRO A 93 -18.52 -1.31 -7.70
C PRO A 93 -17.34 -2.01 -8.40
N GLU A 94 -17.23 -1.79 -9.71
CA GLU A 94 -16.17 -2.21 -10.63
C GLU A 94 -14.81 -1.60 -10.25
N TYR A 95 -14.77 -0.61 -9.34
CA TYR A 95 -13.55 -0.05 -8.78
C TYR A 95 -12.75 -1.10 -8.01
N LYS A 96 -13.43 -1.99 -7.27
CA LYS A 96 -12.76 -3.10 -6.58
C LYS A 96 -12.13 -4.06 -7.57
N GLU A 97 -12.81 -4.31 -8.69
CA GLU A 97 -12.26 -5.11 -9.79
C GLU A 97 -11.16 -4.35 -10.55
N SER A 98 -11.16 -3.01 -10.55
CA SER A 98 -10.09 -2.19 -11.15
C SER A 98 -8.84 -2.04 -10.27
N VAL A 99 -8.94 -2.25 -8.95
CA VAL A 99 -7.79 -2.18 -8.01
C VAL A 99 -7.31 -3.58 -7.62
N LEU A 100 -8.21 -4.57 -7.58
CA LEU A 100 -7.93 -5.95 -7.19
C LEU A 100 -8.67 -6.94 -8.13
N PRO A 101 -8.32 -7.01 -9.43
CA PRO A 101 -9.06 -7.78 -10.43
C PRO A 101 -9.07 -9.27 -10.07
N ALA A 102 -10.25 -9.90 -10.06
CA ALA A 102 -10.46 -11.29 -9.65
C ALA A 102 -9.65 -12.29 -10.51
N ALA A 103 -9.35 -11.94 -11.76
CA ALA A 103 -8.47 -12.70 -12.64
C ALA A 103 -7.00 -12.76 -12.15
N VAL A 104 -6.55 -11.77 -11.37
CA VAL A 104 -5.18 -11.67 -10.85
C VAL A 104 -5.13 -12.18 -9.42
N SER A 105 -4.75 -13.45 -9.25
CA SER A 105 -4.60 -14.07 -7.92
C SER A 105 -3.21 -13.91 -7.30
N SER A 106 -2.26 -13.35 -8.03
CA SER A 106 -0.90 -13.03 -7.55
C SER A 106 -0.93 -11.69 -6.81
N ARG A 107 -1.03 -11.73 -5.48
CA ARG A 107 -1.19 -10.52 -4.65
C ARG A 107 -0.28 -10.59 -3.43
N VAL A 108 0.43 -9.50 -3.15
CA VAL A 108 1.26 -9.37 -1.95
C VAL A 108 0.85 -8.11 -1.20
N SER A 109 0.54 -8.22 0.09
CA SER A 109 0.42 -7.06 0.98
C SER A 109 1.68 -6.87 1.82
N VAL A 110 2.02 -5.61 2.10
CA VAL A 110 3.18 -5.24 2.92
C VAL A 110 2.75 -4.18 3.93
N GLU A 111 2.79 -4.52 5.22
CA GLU A 111 2.39 -3.64 6.32
C GLU A 111 3.25 -3.89 7.57
N ALA A 112 3.65 -2.83 8.27
CA ALA A 112 4.38 -2.92 9.54
C ALA A 112 3.43 -3.23 10.71
N GLY A 113 2.67 -4.31 10.60
CA GLY A 113 1.62 -4.78 11.52
C GLY A 113 1.27 -6.25 11.25
N SER A 114 0.28 -6.80 11.95
CA SER A 114 -0.11 -8.21 11.80
C SER A 114 -0.69 -8.51 10.41
N THR A 115 -0.43 -9.71 9.90
CA THR A 115 -1.01 -10.18 8.63
C THR A 115 -2.50 -10.52 8.74
N LEU A 116 -3.03 -10.68 9.97
CA LEU A 116 -4.43 -10.99 10.22
C LEU A 116 -5.36 -9.90 9.66
N GLY A 117 -6.17 -10.27 8.68
CA GLY A 117 -7.09 -9.38 7.98
C GLY A 117 -6.72 -9.20 6.50
N TRP A 118 -5.48 -9.43 6.12
CA TRP A 118 -5.04 -9.22 4.73
C TRP A 118 -5.58 -10.26 3.75
N GLU A 119 -6.01 -11.43 4.23
CA GLU A 119 -6.62 -12.52 3.44
C GLU A 119 -7.79 -12.06 2.57
N ARG A 120 -8.57 -11.06 3.05
CA ARG A 120 -9.73 -10.52 2.31
C ARG A 120 -9.36 -9.70 1.06
N TYR A 121 -8.11 -9.31 0.92
CA TYR A 121 -7.60 -8.53 -0.22
C TYR A 121 -6.66 -9.36 -1.10
N ILE A 122 -5.75 -10.14 -0.49
CA ILE A 122 -4.76 -10.94 -1.21
C ILE A 122 -5.31 -12.30 -1.70
N GLY A 123 -6.40 -12.79 -1.10
CA GLY A 123 -7.03 -14.07 -1.45
C GLY A 123 -6.20 -15.30 -1.07
N SER A 124 -6.71 -16.49 -1.37
CA SER A 124 -6.13 -17.77 -0.93
C SER A 124 -4.78 -18.16 -1.57
N LYS A 125 -4.33 -17.41 -2.58
CA LYS A 125 -3.03 -17.60 -3.25
C LYS A 125 -2.02 -16.49 -2.95
N GLY A 126 -2.46 -15.41 -2.31
CA GLY A 126 -1.60 -14.26 -2.02
C GLY A 126 -0.65 -14.48 -0.86
N LYS A 127 0.17 -13.46 -0.59
CA LYS A 127 1.11 -13.39 0.54
C LYS A 127 0.91 -12.10 1.31
N ALA A 128 1.16 -12.14 2.61
CA ALA A 128 1.20 -10.97 3.47
C ALA A 128 2.58 -10.92 4.13
N VAL A 129 3.24 -9.77 4.00
CA VAL A 129 4.52 -9.45 4.64
C VAL A 129 4.22 -8.49 5.77
N GLY A 130 4.51 -8.91 7.00
CA GLY A 130 4.15 -8.20 8.22
C GLY A 130 4.72 -8.85 9.48
N ILE A 131 4.26 -8.40 10.64
CA ILE A 131 4.78 -8.77 11.95
C ILE A 131 3.67 -9.39 12.82
N ASP A 132 3.64 -10.71 12.89
CA ASP A 132 2.72 -11.49 13.74
C ASP A 132 3.34 -11.88 15.10
N SER A 133 4.33 -11.12 15.54
CA SER A 133 5.01 -11.26 16.84
C SER A 133 5.12 -9.92 17.56
N PHE A 134 5.57 -9.92 18.81
CA PHE A 134 6.01 -8.68 19.45
C PHE A 134 7.25 -8.10 18.76
N GLY A 135 7.38 -6.78 18.82
CA GLY A 135 8.57 -6.05 18.36
C GLY A 135 9.76 -6.22 19.31
N ALA A 136 10.96 -5.83 18.86
CA ALA A 136 12.20 -5.90 19.62
C ALA A 136 12.85 -4.50 19.81
N SER A 137 13.82 -4.41 20.72
CA SER A 137 14.56 -3.16 20.98
C SER A 137 15.77 -3.03 20.07
N ALA A 138 15.60 -2.39 18.91
CA ALA A 138 16.69 -2.02 18.00
C ALA A 138 16.31 -0.76 17.19
N THR A 139 17.19 -0.31 16.29
CA THR A 139 16.86 0.77 15.33
C THR A 139 15.87 0.26 14.28
N ALA A 140 15.00 1.14 13.77
CA ALA A 140 13.94 0.76 12.84
C ALA A 140 14.45 0.04 11.57
N GLY A 141 15.63 0.42 11.05
CA GLY A 141 16.24 -0.25 9.89
C GLY A 141 16.72 -1.68 10.18
N ILE A 142 17.18 -1.95 11.40
CA ILE A 142 17.49 -3.32 11.84
C ILE A 142 16.17 -4.11 11.97
N LEU A 143 15.19 -3.57 12.69
CA LEU A 143 13.90 -4.24 12.89
C LEU A 143 13.20 -4.57 11.56
N TYR A 144 13.20 -3.66 10.59
CA TYR A 144 12.61 -3.92 9.28
C TYR A 144 13.32 -5.06 8.55
N LYS A 145 14.65 -5.15 8.62
CA LYS A 145 15.41 -6.26 8.04
C LYS A 145 15.10 -7.58 8.74
N GLU A 146 15.17 -7.63 10.07
CA GLU A 146 14.99 -8.88 10.82
C GLU A 146 13.52 -9.38 10.81
N PHE A 147 12.55 -8.50 10.56
CA PHE A 147 11.13 -8.86 10.34
C PHE A 147 10.74 -9.01 8.84
N GLY A 148 11.69 -9.00 7.90
CA GLY A 148 11.42 -9.20 6.47
C GLY A 148 10.65 -8.07 5.77
N LEU A 149 10.53 -6.89 6.39
CA LEU A 149 9.98 -5.67 5.77
C LEU A 149 11.04 -5.01 4.87
N THR A 150 11.39 -5.73 3.80
CA THR A 150 12.45 -5.39 2.84
C THR A 150 11.95 -5.50 1.40
N VAL A 151 12.66 -4.87 0.47
CA VAL A 151 12.30 -4.90 -0.98
C VAL A 151 12.53 -6.28 -1.59
N ASP A 152 13.44 -7.06 -1.01
CA ASP A 152 13.92 -8.34 -1.55
C ASP A 152 13.11 -9.57 -1.06
N ASN A 153 11.98 -9.38 -0.38
CA ASN A 153 11.18 -10.43 0.29
C ASN A 153 9.67 -10.32 0.02
#